data_AF-A0A5C8U5D9-F1
#
_entry.id   AF-A0A5C8U5D9-F1
#
_cell.length_a   1.000
_cell.length_b   1.000
_cell.length_c   1.000
_cell.angle_alpha   90.00
_cell.angle_beta   90.00
_cell.angle_gamma   90.00
#
_symmetry.space_group_name_H-M   'P 1'
#
loop_
_entity.id
_entity.type
_entity.pdbx_description
1 polymer ?
#
loop_
_entity_poly.entity_id
_entity_poly.type
_entity_poly.pdbx_seq_one_letter_code
_entity_poly.pdbx_strand_id
1 'polypeptide(L)'
;MLVRTLGLSALALSLAFAAPAFADEKLPADQQAKVEDVLKKEGFTKWKEIELDDGFIEVDDAIGADGKKSDLKLDPKTLEIVKRKAE
;
A
#
# COMPACT_ATOMS: atom_id res chain seq x y z
N MET A 1 10.34 -44.42 54.22
CA MET A 1 10.99 -43.10 54.06
C MET A 1 11.76 -43.14 52.77
N LEU A 2 11.45 -42.28 51.78
CA LEU A 2 12.43 -41.72 50.84
C LEU A 2 11.78 -40.59 50.00
N VAL A 3 12.20 -39.37 50.36
CA VAL A 3 12.37 -38.10 49.63
C VAL A 3 11.38 -37.69 48.51
N ARG A 4 10.80 -36.51 48.74
CA ARG A 4 9.94 -35.69 47.90
C ARG A 4 10.82 -34.74 47.07
N THR A 5 10.74 -34.77 45.75
CA THR A 5 11.36 -33.75 44.86
C THR A 5 10.30 -33.10 43.99
N LEU A 6 10.01 -31.84 44.31
CA LEU A 6 9.36 -30.87 43.42
C LEU A 6 10.26 -30.57 42.23
N GLY A 7 9.68 -30.41 41.04
CA GLY A 7 10.36 -29.83 39.88
C GLY A 7 9.34 -29.20 38.93
N LEU A 8 9.04 -27.92 39.13
CA LEU A 8 8.34 -27.05 38.17
C LEU A 8 9.27 -26.76 36.98
N SER A 9 8.70 -26.63 35.76
CA SER A 9 9.10 -25.69 34.67
C SER A 9 8.72 -26.30 33.31
N ALA A 10 8.23 -25.59 32.30
CA ALA A 10 7.84 -24.20 32.16
C ALA A 10 6.87 -24.16 30.96
N LEU A 11 5.77 -23.42 31.08
CA LEU A 11 4.84 -23.15 29.98
C LEU A 11 5.53 -22.15 29.04
N ALA A 12 6.04 -22.62 27.90
CA ALA A 12 6.62 -21.75 26.88
C ALA A 12 5.49 -20.93 26.23
N LEU A 13 5.34 -19.67 26.64
CA LEU A 13 4.52 -18.69 25.94
C LEU A 13 5.19 -18.38 24.60
N SER A 14 4.65 -18.92 23.51
CA SER A 14 4.95 -18.46 22.17
C SER A 14 4.43 -17.04 22.02
N LEU A 15 5.32 -16.04 22.09
CA LEU A 15 5.02 -14.67 21.66
C LEU A 15 4.77 -14.70 20.15
N ALA A 16 3.51 -14.65 19.75
CA ALA A 16 3.15 -14.33 18.38
C ALA A 16 3.60 -12.89 18.11
N PHE A 17 4.65 -12.72 17.31
CA PHE A 17 4.99 -11.44 16.71
C PHE A 17 3.87 -11.07 15.74
N ALA A 18 2.95 -10.21 16.17
CA ALA A 18 2.06 -9.52 15.27
C ALA A 18 2.89 -8.44 14.54
N ALA A 19 3.25 -8.71 13.29
CA ALA A 19 3.79 -7.67 12.41
C ALA A 19 2.71 -6.59 12.21
N PRO A 20 3.09 -5.30 12.13
CA PRO A 20 2.13 -4.27 11.76
C PRO A 20 1.60 -4.59 10.35
N ALA A 21 0.29 -4.80 10.25
CA ALA A 21 -0.39 -4.72 8.97
C ALA A 21 -0.45 -3.23 8.62
N PHE A 22 0.30 -2.82 7.60
CA PHE A 22 0.09 -1.52 6.98
C PHE A 22 -1.29 -1.58 6.31
N ALA A 23 -2.27 -0.92 6.90
CA ALA A 23 -3.56 -0.71 6.26
C ALA A 23 -3.38 0.32 5.13
N ASP A 24 -4.17 0.21 4.05
CA ASP A 24 -4.22 1.18 2.95
C ASP A 24 -4.21 2.61 3.49
N GLU A 25 -3.06 3.27 3.34
CA GLU A 25 -2.91 4.64 3.81
C GLU A 25 -3.27 5.56 2.66
N LYS A 26 -4.46 6.16 2.74
CA LYS A 26 -4.84 7.25 1.84
C LYS A 26 -3.81 8.37 1.94
N LEU A 27 -3.40 8.88 0.78
CA LEU A 27 -2.41 9.95 0.70
C LEU A 27 -2.88 11.22 1.44
N PRO A 28 -1.94 11.98 2.01
CA PRO A 28 -2.21 13.35 2.45
C PRO A 28 -2.86 14.17 1.33
N ALA A 29 -3.82 15.03 1.67
CA ALA A 29 -4.63 15.74 0.68
C ALA A 29 -3.80 16.60 -0.30
N ASP A 30 -2.71 17.21 0.17
CA ASP A 30 -1.81 17.99 -0.68
C ASP A 30 -1.02 17.12 -1.67
N GLN A 31 -0.65 15.91 -1.25
CA GLN A 31 0.02 14.93 -2.11
C GLN A 31 -0.96 14.33 -3.11
N GLN A 32 -2.18 14.01 -2.68
CA GLN A 32 -3.26 13.55 -3.55
C GLN A 32 -3.52 14.56 -4.68
N ALA A 33 -3.68 15.85 -4.36
CA ALA A 33 -3.89 16.89 -5.37
C ALA A 33 -2.74 16.97 -6.40
N LYS A 34 -1.47 16.81 -5.96
CA LYS A 34 -0.31 16.78 -6.86
C LYS A 34 -0.36 15.58 -7.81
N VAL A 35 -0.76 14.41 -7.32
CA VAL A 35 -0.93 13.21 -8.16
C VAL A 35 -2.04 13.43 -9.18
N GLU A 36 -3.20 13.97 -8.77
CA GLU A 36 -4.29 14.27 -9.70
C GLU A 36 -3.86 15.25 -10.82
N ASP A 37 -3.03 16.24 -10.49
CA ASP A 37 -2.50 17.18 -11.48
C ASP A 37 -1.54 16.49 -12.47
N VAL A 38 -0.73 15.53 -12.01
CA VAL A 38 0.10 14.69 -12.89
C VAL A 38 -0.79 13.85 -13.82
N LEU A 39 -1.81 13.18 -13.28
CA LEU A 39 -2.74 12.37 -14.08
C LEU A 39 -3.44 13.19 -15.17
N LYS A 40 -3.93 14.39 -14.82
CA LYS A 40 -4.56 15.31 -15.78
C LYS A 40 -3.57 15.75 -16.88
N LYS A 41 -2.32 16.05 -16.53
CA LYS A 41 -1.26 16.41 -17.50
C LYS A 41 -0.92 15.26 -18.44
N GLU A 42 -0.97 14.03 -17.94
CA GLU A 42 -0.75 12.79 -18.70
C GLU A 42 -1.97 12.35 -19.54
N GLY A 43 -3.06 13.14 -19.53
CA GLY A 43 -4.24 12.91 -20.36
C GLY A 43 -5.26 11.94 -19.76
N PHE A 44 -5.13 11.60 -18.47
CA PHE A 44 -6.17 10.86 -17.74
C PHE A 44 -7.30 11.79 -17.33
N THR A 45 -8.51 11.25 -17.35
CA THR A 45 -9.75 12.02 -17.13
C THR A 45 -10.55 11.50 -15.95
N LYS A 46 -10.35 10.24 -15.55
CA LYS A 46 -11.01 9.57 -14.42
C LYS A 46 -10.06 8.54 -13.81
N TRP A 47 -10.27 8.21 -12.55
CA TRP A 47 -9.60 7.13 -11.80
C TRP A 47 -10.50 6.76 -10.62
N LYS A 48 -10.28 5.57 -10.04
CA LYS A 48 -11.09 5.06 -8.93
C LYS A 48 -10.48 5.41 -7.58
N GLU A 49 -9.20 5.11 -7.39
CA GLU A 49 -8.49 5.28 -6.13
C GLU A 49 -7.06 5.76 -6.36
N ILE A 50 -6.51 6.44 -5.36
CA ILE A 50 -5.10 6.83 -5.28
C ILE A 50 -4.64 6.54 -3.86
N GLU A 51 -3.67 5.65 -3.69
CA GLU A 51 -3.18 5.23 -2.38
C GLU A 51 -1.69 4.92 -2.39
N LEU A 52 -1.07 4.92 -1.20
CA LEU A 52 0.31 4.48 -1.03
C LEU A 52 0.32 3.00 -0.67
N ASP A 53 0.73 2.14 -1.59
CA ASP A 53 0.85 0.70 -1.39
C ASP A 53 2.19 0.17 -1.92
N ASP A 54 2.78 -0.79 -1.21
CA ASP A 54 4.06 -1.42 -1.53
C ASP A 54 5.20 -0.42 -1.86
N GLY A 55 5.15 0.78 -1.28
CA GLY A 55 6.13 1.85 -1.51
C GLY A 55 5.92 2.67 -2.79
N PHE A 56 4.81 2.48 -3.49
CA PHE A 56 4.40 3.23 -4.68
C PHE A 56 3.08 3.95 -4.43
N ILE A 57 2.86 5.03 -5.17
CA ILE A 57 1.51 5.56 -5.30
C ILE A 57 0.81 4.76 -6.39
N GLU A 58 -0.19 3.97 -6.01
CA GLU A 58 -1.02 3.22 -6.94
C GLU A 58 -2.22 4.05 -7.38
N VAL A 59 -2.55 3.98 -8.67
CA VAL A 59 -3.75 4.59 -9.25
C VAL A 59 -4.53 3.53 -9.99
N ASP A 60 -5.68 3.20 -9.43
CA ASP A 60 -6.56 2.18 -9.97
C ASP A 60 -7.54 2.75 -11.00
N ASP A 61 -7.82 1.94 -12.03
CA ASP A 61 -8.80 2.23 -13.07
C ASP A 61 -8.60 3.61 -13.72
N ALA A 62 -7.36 4.04 -13.97
CA ALA A 62 -7.08 5.32 -14.62
C ALA A 62 -7.56 5.28 -16.08
N ILE A 63 -8.50 6.15 -16.45
CA ILE A 63 -9.12 6.21 -17.78
C ILE A 63 -8.57 7.40 -18.56
N GLY A 64 -7.87 7.11 -19.65
CA GLY A 64 -7.38 8.10 -20.62
C GLY A 64 -8.52 8.76 -21.40
N ALA A 65 -8.23 9.88 -22.07
CA ALA A 65 -9.19 10.54 -22.96
C ALA A 65 -9.67 9.65 -24.13
N ASP A 66 -8.90 8.61 -24.48
CA ASP A 66 -9.27 7.59 -25.47
C ASP A 66 -10.20 6.49 -24.90
N GLY A 67 -10.59 6.61 -23.62
CA GLY A 67 -11.44 5.66 -22.91
C GLY A 67 -10.73 4.39 -22.45
N LYS A 68 -9.41 4.25 -22.69
CA LYS A 68 -8.66 3.08 -22.23
C LYS A 68 -8.35 3.19 -20.74
N LYS A 69 -8.48 2.06 -20.05
CA LYS A 69 -8.20 1.91 -18.63
C LYS A 69 -6.78 1.38 -18.41
N SER A 70 -6.13 1.82 -17.34
CA SER A 70 -4.85 1.27 -16.89
C SER A 70 -4.67 1.39 -15.38
N ASP A 71 -3.96 0.44 -14.80
CA ASP A 71 -3.38 0.55 -13.45
C ASP A 71 -2.03 1.28 -13.56
N LEU A 72 -1.79 2.26 -12.69
CA LEU A 72 -0.54 3.03 -12.68
C LEU A 72 0.18 2.85 -11.35
N LYS A 73 1.51 2.85 -11.40
CA LYS A 73 2.35 3.08 -10.22
C LYS A 73 3.23 4.31 -10.44
N LEU A 74 3.23 5.20 -9.45
CA LEU A 74 4.06 6.40 -9.43
C LEU A 74 5.10 6.31 -8.31
N ASP A 75 6.28 6.89 -8.55
CA ASP A 75 7.26 7.10 -7.49
C ASP A 75 6.73 8.15 -6.49
N PRO A 76 6.68 7.88 -5.17
CA PRO A 76 6.08 8.80 -4.21
C PRO A 76 6.89 10.10 -3.98
N LYS A 77 8.15 10.14 -4.41
CA LYS A 77 9.04 11.31 -4.26
C LYS A 77 9.04 12.19 -5.51
N THR A 78 9.11 11.59 -6.70
CA THR A 78 9.19 12.32 -7.97
C THR A 78 7.83 12.47 -8.66
N LEU A 79 6.85 11.65 -8.29
CA LEU A 79 5.54 11.51 -8.94
C LEU A 79 5.61 11.06 -10.40
N GLU A 80 6.75 10.51 -10.84
CA GLU A 80 6.88 9.94 -12.17
C GLU A 80 6.10 8.63 -12.27
N ILE A 81 5.37 8.44 -13.38
CA ILE A 81 4.71 7.16 -13.67
C ILE A 81 5.80 6.14 -14.03
N VAL A 82 6.10 5.24 -13.10
CA VAL A 82 7.12 4.19 -13.27
C VAL A 82 6.56 2.90 -13.87
N LYS A 83 5.24 2.71 -13.80
CA LYS A 83 4.55 1.57 -14.42
C LYS A 83 3.18 1.97 -14.94
N ARG A 84 2.85 1.47 -16.13
CA ARG A 84 1.50 1.53 -16.72
C ARG A 84 1.13 0.13 -17.20
N LYS A 85 0.04 -0.42 -16.67
CA LYS A 85 -0.49 -1.72 -17.06
C LYS A 85 -1.90 -1.53 -17.61
N ALA A 86 -2.12 -1.84 -18.88
CA ALA A 86 -3.46 -1.83 -19.45
C ALA A 86 -4.30 -2.97 -18.82
N GLU A 87 -5.59 -2.70 -18.59
CA GLU A 87 -6.59 -3.71 -18.21
C GLU A 87 -7.24 -4.35 -19.44
#